data_AF-A0A417EZJ7-F1
#
_entry.id   AF-A0A417EZJ7-F1
#
_cell.length_a   1.000
_cell.length_b   1.000
_cell.length_c   1.000
_cell.angle_alpha   90.00
_cell.angle_beta   90.00
_cell.angle_gamma   90.00
#
_symmetry.space_group_name_H-M   'P 1'
#
loop_
_entity.id
_entity.type
_entity.pdbx_description
1 polymer ?
#
loop_
_entity_poly.entity_id
_entity_poly.type
_entity_poly.pdbx_seq_one_letter_code
_entity_poly.pdbx_strand_id
1 'polypeptide(L)'
;MAESFTAQLIRRFQIEQKKNDHGGVYAFAQRTLAYHSNRIEGSTLTEKQTASLFDTGTLTSEDALIRAKDIEEMTGHFLMFNEMLKTYQEPLSHELMKRYHYKLKSGVFENIANGYLIGEYKNRRNIVSDITTTLPEDVHARMTTLLDEYNAADKHDLHGLAKFHADYEAIHPFQDGNVPLRYQQQIAA
;
A
#
# COMPACT_ATOMS: atom_id res chain seq x y z
N MET A 1 3.53 34.88 -3.17
CA MET A 1 3.46 33.89 -4.27
C MET A 1 2.22 33.04 -4.04
N ALA A 2 1.47 32.70 -5.08
CA ALA A 2 0.31 31.82 -4.94
C ALA A 2 0.76 30.43 -4.47
N GLU A 3 0.00 29.82 -3.56
CA GLU A 3 0.23 28.46 -3.10
C GLU A 3 0.16 27.48 -4.30
N SER A 4 1.09 26.54 -4.40
CA SER A 4 1.07 25.55 -5.49
C SER A 4 -0.18 24.67 -5.42
N PHE A 5 -0.64 24.14 -6.56
CA PHE A 5 -1.78 23.22 -6.60
C PHE A 5 -1.60 22.04 -5.63
N THR A 6 -0.40 21.46 -5.59
CA THR A 6 -0.06 20.35 -4.69
C THR A 6 -0.21 20.73 -3.21
N ALA A 7 0.27 21.91 -2.82
CA ALA A 7 0.14 22.39 -1.45
C ALA A 7 -1.35 22.62 -1.07
N GLN A 8 -2.14 23.20 -1.97
CA GLN A 8 -3.59 23.35 -1.78
C GLN A 8 -4.29 22.00 -1.64
N LEU A 9 -3.94 21.02 -2.46
CA LEU A 9 -4.51 19.67 -2.44
C LEU A 9 -4.18 18.95 -1.12
N ILE A 10 -2.92 18.97 -0.69
CA ILE A 10 -2.48 18.38 0.59
C ILE A 10 -3.21 19.06 1.75
N ARG A 11 -3.29 20.38 1.75
CA ARG A 11 -4.03 21.14 2.76
C ARG A 11 -5.49 20.71 2.81
N ARG A 12 -6.11 20.51 1.65
CA ARG A 12 -7.49 20.04 1.55
C ARG A 12 -7.65 18.63 2.11
N PHE A 13 -6.75 17.70 1.77
CA PHE A 13 -6.74 16.35 2.35
C PHE A 13 -6.68 16.38 3.87
N GLN A 14 -5.77 17.18 4.45
CA GLN A 14 -5.62 17.27 5.90
C GLN A 14 -6.85 17.87 6.59
N ILE A 15 -7.50 18.88 5.99
CA ILE A 15 -8.72 19.49 6.54
C ILE A 15 -9.86 18.47 6.53
N GLU A 16 -10.07 17.80 5.40
CA GLU A 16 -11.17 16.83 5.23
C GLU A 16 -10.96 15.62 6.14
N GLN A 17 -9.75 15.06 6.20
CA GLN A 17 -9.40 13.96 7.12
C GLN A 17 -9.67 14.34 8.58
N LYS A 18 -9.20 15.51 9.04
CA LYS A 18 -9.41 15.96 10.44
C LYS A 18 -10.87 16.18 10.80
N LYS A 19 -11.69 16.55 9.82
CA LYS A 19 -13.14 16.76 10.00
C LYS A 19 -13.97 15.50 9.79
N ASN A 20 -13.33 14.38 9.41
CA ASN A 20 -14.02 13.18 8.96
C ASN A 20 -15.03 13.51 7.82
N ASP A 21 -14.64 14.40 6.91
CA ASP A 21 -15.45 14.82 5.77
C ASP A 21 -15.27 13.84 4.62
N HIS A 22 -16.29 13.01 4.41
CA HIS A 22 -16.29 11.98 3.38
C HIS A 22 -16.89 12.44 2.03
N GLY A 23 -17.28 13.72 1.93
CA GLY A 23 -17.79 14.32 0.69
C GLY A 23 -16.70 14.87 -0.23
N GLY A 24 -15.47 14.97 0.27
CA GLY A 24 -14.38 15.68 -0.38
C GLY A 24 -13.40 14.84 -1.20
N VAL A 25 -12.32 15.50 -1.64
CA VAL A 25 -11.27 14.90 -2.47
C VAL A 25 -10.46 13.85 -1.69
N TYR A 26 -10.34 13.98 -0.37
CA TYR A 26 -9.72 12.99 0.52
C TYR A 26 -10.43 11.63 0.44
N ALA A 27 -11.74 11.63 0.62
CA ALA A 27 -12.54 10.40 0.59
C ALA A 27 -12.70 9.85 -0.83
N PHE A 28 -12.76 10.73 -1.84
CA PHE A 28 -12.65 10.31 -3.23
C PHE A 28 -11.33 9.55 -3.47
N ALA A 29 -10.18 10.13 -3.10
CA ALA A 29 -8.87 9.50 -3.27
C ALA A 29 -8.76 8.18 -2.51
N GLN A 30 -9.18 8.13 -1.23
CA GLN A 30 -9.19 6.90 -0.43
C GLN A 30 -10.00 5.79 -1.10
N ARG A 31 -11.26 6.06 -1.48
CA ARG A 31 -12.14 5.04 -2.08
C ARG A 31 -11.63 4.57 -3.44
N THR A 32 -11.22 5.49 -4.31
CA THR A 32 -10.76 5.16 -5.66
C THR A 32 -9.45 4.40 -5.64
N LEU A 33 -8.45 4.86 -4.87
CA LEU A 33 -7.17 4.18 -4.78
C LEU A 33 -7.32 2.81 -4.12
N ALA A 34 -8.05 2.71 -3.02
CA ALA A 34 -8.25 1.45 -2.32
C ALA A 34 -9.03 0.44 -3.17
N TYR A 35 -10.04 0.88 -3.93
CA TYR A 35 -10.75 -0.01 -4.85
C TYR A 35 -9.83 -0.55 -5.93
N HIS A 36 -9.12 0.32 -6.65
CA HIS A 36 -8.29 -0.11 -7.78
C HIS A 36 -7.09 -0.94 -7.33
N SER A 37 -6.40 -0.54 -6.26
CA SER A 37 -5.29 -1.31 -5.71
C SER A 37 -5.78 -2.69 -5.30
N ASN A 38 -6.78 -2.77 -4.41
CA ASN A 38 -7.23 -4.06 -3.89
C ASN A 38 -7.84 -4.95 -4.98
N ARG A 39 -8.48 -4.37 -6.00
CA ARG A 39 -9.02 -5.12 -7.14
C ARG A 39 -7.92 -5.74 -8.00
N ILE A 40 -6.79 -5.05 -8.20
CA ILE A 40 -5.63 -5.62 -8.89
C ILE A 40 -5.10 -6.83 -8.09
N GLU A 41 -5.22 -6.83 -6.75
CA GLU A 41 -4.89 -8.01 -5.92
C GLU A 41 -6.02 -9.03 -5.88
N GLY A 42 -7.06 -8.86 -6.68
CA GLY A 42 -8.15 -9.83 -6.79
C GLY A 42 -9.15 -9.75 -5.65
N SER A 43 -9.23 -8.63 -4.91
CA SER A 43 -10.37 -8.34 -4.04
C SER A 43 -11.68 -8.38 -4.82
N THR A 44 -12.72 -8.98 -4.23
CA THR A 44 -14.05 -9.08 -4.86
C THR A 44 -14.97 -7.92 -4.49
N LEU A 45 -14.53 -7.01 -3.61
CA LEU A 45 -15.33 -5.85 -3.22
C LEU A 45 -15.61 -4.95 -4.43
N THR A 46 -16.87 -4.54 -4.58
CA THR A 46 -17.29 -3.53 -5.57
C THR A 46 -16.90 -2.12 -5.14
N GLU A 47 -16.97 -1.15 -6.04
CA GLU A 47 -16.78 0.27 -5.72
C GLU A 47 -17.76 0.73 -4.64
N LYS A 48 -19.03 0.34 -4.75
CA LYS A 48 -20.07 0.67 -3.76
C LYS A 48 -19.77 0.07 -2.38
N GLN A 49 -19.31 -1.18 -2.34
CA GLN A 49 -18.92 -1.83 -1.09
C GLN A 49 -17.67 -1.19 -0.49
N THR A 50 -16.69 -0.83 -1.31
CA THR A 50 -15.49 -0.10 -0.87
C THR A 50 -15.87 1.26 -0.28
N ALA A 51 -16.76 1.99 -0.95
CA ALA A 51 -17.29 3.25 -0.45
C ALA A 51 -18.05 3.08 0.87
N SER A 52 -18.98 2.13 0.95
CA SER A 52 -19.74 1.84 2.18
C SER A 52 -18.83 1.45 3.35
N LEU A 53 -17.80 0.65 3.09
CA LEU A 53 -16.84 0.26 4.13
C LEU A 53 -16.03 1.46 4.64
N PHE A 54 -15.60 2.35 3.74
CA PHE A 54 -14.91 3.58 4.14
C PHE A 54 -15.83 4.57 4.86
N ASP A 55 -17.04 4.77 4.35
CA ASP A 55 -17.93 5.84 4.76
C ASP A 55 -18.64 5.53 6.08
N THR A 56 -19.10 4.29 6.25
CA THR A 56 -19.95 3.87 7.37
C THR A 56 -19.44 2.64 8.10
N GLY A 57 -18.37 2.00 7.63
CA GLY A 57 -17.88 0.75 8.20
C GLY A 57 -18.84 -0.43 7.99
N THR A 58 -19.78 -0.30 7.05
CA THR A 58 -20.81 -1.32 6.80
C THR A 58 -20.66 -1.90 5.40
N LEU A 59 -21.10 -3.16 5.26
CA LEU A 59 -21.20 -3.85 3.98
C LEU A 59 -22.60 -4.41 3.83
N THR A 60 -23.24 -4.10 2.71
CA THR A 60 -24.44 -4.79 2.26
C THR A 60 -24.03 -5.84 1.25
N SER A 61 -24.46 -7.08 1.46
CA SER A 61 -24.30 -8.15 0.48
C SER A 61 -25.67 -8.49 -0.11
N GLU A 62 -25.80 -8.35 -1.43
CA GLU A 62 -26.89 -8.93 -2.21
C GLU A 62 -26.47 -10.35 -2.60
N ASP A 63 -26.43 -11.27 -1.63
CA ASP A 63 -26.06 -12.69 -1.78
C ASP A 63 -24.64 -13.00 -2.32
N ALA A 64 -23.75 -12.02 -2.36
CA ALA A 64 -22.36 -12.19 -2.81
C ALA A 64 -21.44 -12.67 -1.67
N LEU A 65 -20.57 -13.64 -1.98
CA LEU A 65 -19.49 -14.07 -1.08
C LEU A 65 -18.49 -12.92 -0.88
N ILE A 66 -18.41 -12.39 0.33
CA ILE A 66 -17.39 -11.43 0.74
C ILE A 66 -16.35 -12.17 1.59
N ARG A 67 -15.08 -12.12 1.17
CA ARG A 67 -13.99 -12.71 1.95
C ARG A 67 -13.59 -11.76 3.06
N ALA A 68 -13.40 -12.28 4.27
CA ALA A 68 -12.91 -11.49 5.40
C ALA A 68 -11.59 -10.77 5.08
N LYS A 69 -10.66 -11.46 4.40
CA LYS A 69 -9.38 -10.89 3.94
C LYS A 69 -9.54 -9.63 3.09
N ASP A 70 -10.58 -9.56 2.24
CA ASP A 70 -10.80 -8.39 1.38
C ASP A 70 -11.22 -7.17 2.21
N ILE A 71 -11.90 -7.38 3.34
CA ILE A 71 -12.25 -6.32 4.31
C ILE A 71 -11.00 -5.90 5.09
N GLU A 72 -10.22 -6.87 5.58
CA GLU A 72 -8.98 -6.64 6.34
C GLU A 72 -7.96 -5.83 5.52
N GLU A 73 -7.72 -6.21 4.26
CA GLU A 73 -6.79 -5.49 3.38
C GLU A 73 -7.31 -4.10 2.99
N MET A 74 -8.63 -3.96 2.78
CA MET A 74 -9.23 -2.65 2.49
C MET A 74 -9.08 -1.68 3.67
N THR A 75 -9.37 -2.15 4.89
CA THR A 75 -9.18 -1.34 6.11
C THR A 75 -7.71 -1.01 6.36
N GLY A 76 -6.80 -1.96 6.09
CA GLY A 76 -5.35 -1.73 6.11
C GLY A 76 -4.90 -0.66 5.13
N HIS A 77 -5.43 -0.66 3.90
CA HIS A 77 -5.15 0.39 2.92
C HIS A 77 -5.56 1.77 3.45
N PHE A 78 -6.76 1.91 4.04
CA PHE A 78 -7.19 3.19 4.61
C PHE A 78 -6.25 3.69 5.71
N LEU A 79 -5.76 2.79 6.57
CA LEU A 79 -4.78 3.11 7.61
C LEU A 79 -3.42 3.52 7.03
N MET A 80 -2.94 2.81 6.00
CA MET A 80 -1.69 3.12 5.31
C MET A 80 -1.75 4.49 4.63
N PHE A 81 -2.82 4.78 3.90
CA PHE A 81 -3.01 6.08 3.24
C PHE A 81 -3.03 7.23 4.25
N ASN A 82 -3.67 7.03 5.41
CA ASN A 82 -3.67 8.01 6.49
C ASN A 82 -2.28 8.22 7.10
N GLU A 83 -1.43 7.19 7.11
CA GLU A 83 -0.04 7.31 7.51
C GLU A 83 0.75 8.13 6.48
N MET A 84 0.60 7.82 5.18
CA MET A 84 1.24 8.57 4.09
C MET A 84 0.90 10.07 4.14
N LEU A 85 -0.35 10.44 4.44
CA LEU A 85 -0.75 11.85 4.61
C LEU A 85 -0.08 12.56 5.80
N LYS A 86 0.42 11.83 6.79
CA LYS A 86 1.17 12.39 7.92
C LYS A 86 2.66 12.52 7.60
N THR A 87 3.18 11.63 6.77
CA THR A 87 4.61 11.44 6.54
C THR A 87 5.07 11.83 5.14
N TYR A 88 4.22 12.42 4.30
CA TYR A 88 4.56 12.76 2.90
C TYR A 88 5.74 13.74 2.73
N GLN A 89 6.18 14.41 3.81
CA GLN A 89 7.36 15.28 3.82
C GLN A 89 8.63 14.57 4.31
N GLU A 90 8.49 13.37 4.88
CA GLU A 90 9.63 12.55 5.29
C GLU A 90 10.29 11.95 4.04
N PRO A 91 11.64 11.91 3.97
CA PRO A 91 12.33 11.17 2.92
C PRO A 91 11.97 9.68 3.00
N LEU A 92 12.00 8.97 1.86
CA LEU A 92 11.77 7.54 1.89
C LEU A 92 12.90 6.85 2.65
N SER A 93 12.55 5.99 3.61
CA SER A 93 13.49 5.22 4.42
C SER A 93 12.99 3.80 4.64
N HIS A 94 13.88 2.92 5.08
CA HIS A 94 13.53 1.55 5.49
C HIS A 94 12.40 1.55 6.52
N GLU A 95 12.51 2.40 7.54
CA GLU A 95 11.52 2.54 8.61
C GLU A 95 10.18 3.02 8.09
N LEU A 96 10.17 3.97 7.14
CA LEU A 96 8.93 4.48 6.57
C LEU A 96 8.23 3.43 5.72
N MET A 97 8.98 2.68 4.89
CA MET A 97 8.43 1.57 4.11
C MET A 97 7.85 0.48 5.03
N LYS A 98 8.55 0.13 6.10
CA LYS A 98 8.10 -0.83 7.11
C LYS A 98 6.86 -0.34 7.86
N ARG A 99 6.77 0.94 8.19
CA ARG A 99 5.58 1.57 8.81
C ARG A 99 4.36 1.47 7.89
N TYR A 100 4.51 1.77 6.60
CA TYR A 100 3.43 1.63 5.62
C TYR A 100 2.96 0.19 5.50
N HIS A 101 3.89 -0.75 5.33
CA HIS A 101 3.56 -2.18 5.26
C HIS A 101 2.88 -2.68 6.54
N TYR A 102 3.33 -2.22 7.72
CA TYR A 102 2.66 -2.54 8.99
C TYR A 102 1.20 -2.06 8.99
N LYS A 103 0.95 -0.79 8.64
CA LYS A 103 -0.42 -0.25 8.58
C LYS A 103 -1.31 -1.01 7.60
N LEU A 104 -0.73 -1.45 6.49
CA LEU A 104 -1.43 -2.21 5.46
C LEU A 104 -1.81 -3.62 5.92
N LYS A 105 -0.90 -4.33 6.61
CA LYS A 105 -1.04 -5.78 6.85
C LYS A 105 -1.32 -6.18 8.30
N SER A 106 -1.25 -5.28 9.28
CA SER A 106 -1.43 -5.63 10.71
C SER A 106 -2.82 -6.18 11.08
N GLY A 107 -3.83 -5.96 10.24
CA GLY A 107 -5.18 -6.49 10.43
C GLY A 107 -5.46 -7.79 9.68
N VAL A 108 -4.53 -8.31 8.87
CA VAL A 108 -4.78 -9.45 7.98
C VAL A 108 -4.53 -10.76 8.73
N PHE A 109 -5.59 -11.49 9.05
CA PHE A 109 -5.51 -12.69 9.88
C PHE A 109 -4.63 -13.78 9.26
N GLU A 110 -4.76 -14.02 7.96
CA GLU A 110 -4.00 -15.05 7.24
C GLU A 110 -2.48 -14.82 7.36
N ASN A 111 -2.03 -13.56 7.30
CA ASN A 111 -0.62 -13.22 7.40
C ASN A 111 -0.07 -13.51 8.79
N ILE A 112 -0.86 -13.20 9.82
CA ILE A 112 -0.53 -13.49 11.22
C ILE A 112 -0.48 -15.02 11.43
N ALA A 113 -1.49 -15.75 10.95
CA ALA A 113 -1.59 -17.20 11.08
C ALA A 113 -0.43 -17.94 10.37
N ASN A 114 0.03 -17.42 9.22
CA ASN A 114 1.17 -17.97 8.47
C ASN A 114 2.54 -17.57 9.04
N GLY A 115 2.57 -16.72 10.07
CA GLY A 115 3.79 -16.23 10.70
C GLY A 115 4.59 -15.29 9.80
N TYR A 116 3.92 -14.50 8.96
CA TYR A 116 4.57 -13.48 8.14
C TYR A 116 5.04 -12.32 9.00
N LEU A 117 6.19 -11.76 8.63
CA LEU A 117 6.78 -10.62 9.32
C LEU A 117 6.07 -9.32 8.89
N ILE A 118 5.04 -8.93 9.62
CA ILE A 118 4.29 -7.70 9.36
C ILE A 118 5.13 -6.49 9.78
N GLY A 119 5.25 -5.51 8.89
CA GLY A 119 6.12 -4.35 9.10
C GLY A 119 7.62 -4.65 9.01
N GLU A 120 8.03 -5.83 8.55
CA GLU A 120 9.44 -6.22 8.47
C GLU A 120 9.73 -6.93 7.15
N TYR A 121 10.97 -6.84 6.66
CA TYR A 121 11.36 -7.51 5.42
C TYR A 121 11.27 -9.03 5.54
N LYS A 122 11.05 -9.69 4.39
CA LYS A 122 10.90 -11.14 4.32
C LYS A 122 12.13 -11.84 4.87
N ASN A 123 11.89 -12.91 5.61
CA ASN A 123 12.91 -13.86 6.07
C ASN A 123 12.81 -15.22 5.37
N ARG A 124 11.89 -15.34 4.40
CA ARG A 124 11.70 -16.49 3.53
C ARG A 124 11.73 -16.03 2.09
N ARG A 125 12.13 -16.92 1.20
CA ARG A 125 12.12 -16.66 -0.24
C ARG A 125 10.68 -16.56 -0.72
N ASN A 126 10.42 -15.63 -1.64
CA ASN A 126 9.17 -15.53 -2.36
C ASN A 126 9.41 -15.38 -3.87
N ILE A 127 8.47 -15.91 -4.62
CA ILE A 127 8.44 -15.86 -6.08
C ILE A 127 7.22 -15.02 -6.46
N VAL A 128 7.31 -14.33 -7.60
CA VAL A 128 6.19 -13.66 -8.25
C VAL A 128 5.97 -14.36 -9.60
N SER A 129 5.01 -15.29 -9.65
CA SER A 129 4.77 -16.26 -10.73
C SER A 129 5.96 -17.16 -11.00
N ASP A 130 6.76 -16.83 -12.01
CA ASP A 130 7.97 -17.55 -12.42
C ASP A 130 9.25 -16.74 -12.14
N ILE A 131 9.10 -15.52 -11.61
CA ILE A 131 10.20 -14.62 -11.32
C ILE A 131 10.63 -14.81 -9.86
N THR A 132 11.83 -15.36 -9.69
CA THR A 132 12.49 -15.36 -8.37
C THR A 132 12.91 -13.94 -8.03
N THR A 133 12.46 -13.46 -6.88
CA THR A 133 12.77 -12.11 -6.39
C THR A 133 14.06 -12.11 -5.58
N THR A 134 14.47 -10.94 -5.08
CA THR A 134 15.69 -10.79 -4.26
C THR A 134 15.66 -11.74 -3.04
N LEU A 135 16.79 -12.38 -2.74
CA LEU A 135 16.93 -13.25 -1.56
C LEU A 135 16.77 -12.46 -0.25
N PRO A 136 16.20 -13.04 0.82
CA PRO A 136 16.02 -12.37 2.11
C PRO A 136 17.26 -11.62 2.62
N GLU A 137 18.43 -12.25 2.54
CA GLU A 137 19.73 -11.72 2.96
C GLU A 137 20.17 -10.48 2.16
N ASP A 138 19.69 -10.34 0.93
CA ASP A 138 20.06 -9.25 0.01
C ASP A 138 19.06 -8.09 0.01
N VAL A 139 17.84 -8.29 0.54
CA VAL A 139 16.75 -7.29 0.49
C VAL A 139 17.21 -5.96 1.09
N HIS A 140 17.84 -5.97 2.26
CA HIS A 140 18.25 -4.75 2.92
C HIS A 140 19.24 -3.93 2.08
N ALA A 141 20.23 -4.59 1.49
CA ALA A 141 21.22 -3.94 0.65
C ALA A 141 20.58 -3.36 -0.62
N ARG A 142 19.73 -4.13 -1.30
CA ARG A 142 19.01 -3.69 -2.51
C ARG A 142 18.06 -2.53 -2.24
N MET A 143 17.30 -2.58 -1.14
CA MET A 143 16.43 -1.48 -0.72
C MET A 143 17.22 -0.23 -0.37
N THR A 144 18.39 -0.38 0.27
CA THR A 144 19.27 0.77 0.54
C THR A 144 19.66 1.48 -0.76
N THR A 145 20.16 0.72 -1.75
CA THR A 145 20.51 1.28 -3.05
C THR A 145 19.31 1.97 -3.72
N LEU A 146 18.14 1.33 -3.74
CA LEU A 146 16.93 1.90 -4.35
C LEU A 146 16.49 3.21 -3.68
N LEU A 147 16.49 3.25 -2.34
CA LEU A 147 16.09 4.41 -1.57
C LEU A 147 17.10 5.56 -1.70
N ASP A 148 18.40 5.26 -1.70
CA ASP A 148 19.45 6.24 -1.91
C ASP A 148 19.36 6.87 -3.31
N GLU A 149 19.17 6.05 -4.36
CA GLU A 149 18.95 6.52 -5.74
C GLU A 149 17.72 7.44 -5.82
N TYR A 150 16.60 7.05 -5.20
CA TYR A 150 15.38 7.84 -5.20
C TYR A 150 15.55 9.18 -4.46
N ASN A 151 16.18 9.17 -3.28
CA ASN A 151 16.35 10.37 -2.47
C ASN A 151 17.40 11.33 -3.03
N ALA A 152 18.39 10.82 -3.77
CA ALA A 152 19.43 11.64 -4.43
C ALA A 152 18.94 12.29 -5.73
N ALA A 153 17.80 11.88 -6.28
CA ALA A 153 17.27 12.44 -7.52
C ALA A 153 16.78 13.89 -7.32
N ASP A 154 17.25 14.81 -8.17
CA ASP A 154 16.83 16.22 -8.14
C ASP A 154 15.33 16.42 -8.44
N LYS A 155 14.73 15.50 -9.21
CA LYS A 155 13.32 15.51 -9.62
C LYS A 155 12.76 14.10 -9.74
N HIS A 156 11.52 13.94 -9.29
CA HIS A 156 10.75 12.70 -9.44
C HIS A 156 9.73 12.83 -10.57
N ASP A 157 10.18 12.61 -11.80
CA ASP A 157 9.28 12.56 -12.96
C ASP A 157 8.62 11.19 -13.13
N LEU A 158 7.70 11.08 -14.09
CA LEU A 158 6.96 9.84 -14.32
C LEU A 158 7.87 8.65 -14.66
N HIS A 159 8.96 8.88 -15.38
CA HIS A 159 9.91 7.81 -15.73
C HIS A 159 10.66 7.33 -14.48
N GLY A 160 11.16 8.25 -13.65
CA GLY A 160 11.81 7.92 -12.38
C GLY A 160 10.89 7.16 -11.43
N LEU A 161 9.61 7.57 -11.33
CA LEU A 161 8.61 6.86 -10.53
C LEU A 161 8.30 5.46 -11.07
N ALA A 162 8.20 5.30 -12.39
CA ALA A 162 7.98 4.00 -13.02
C ALA A 162 9.18 3.06 -12.82
N LYS A 163 10.42 3.57 -12.96
CA LYS A 163 11.65 2.81 -12.66
C LYS A 163 11.67 2.38 -11.19
N PHE A 164 11.43 3.31 -10.26
CA PHE A 164 11.38 3.00 -8.83
C PHE A 164 10.38 1.87 -8.53
N HIS A 165 9.19 1.95 -9.11
CA HIS A 165 8.17 0.92 -8.95
C HIS A 165 8.60 -0.44 -9.48
N ALA A 166 9.19 -0.49 -10.69
CA ALA A 166 9.69 -1.73 -11.28
C ALA A 166 10.84 -2.35 -10.46
N ASP A 167 11.79 -1.53 -9.99
CA ASP A 167 12.91 -2.00 -9.18
C ASP A 167 12.45 -2.48 -7.79
N TYR A 168 11.50 -1.76 -7.17
CA TYR A 168 10.89 -2.18 -5.91
C TYR A 168 10.21 -3.55 -6.05
N GLU A 169 9.50 -3.78 -7.14
CA GLU A 169 8.84 -5.06 -7.42
C GLU A 169 9.83 -6.20 -7.72
N ALA A 170 10.96 -5.90 -8.36
CA ALA A 170 12.03 -6.89 -8.53
C ALA A 170 12.69 -7.28 -7.18
N ILE A 171 12.75 -6.34 -6.22
CA ILE A 171 13.22 -6.64 -4.86
C ILE A 171 12.19 -7.46 -4.10
N HIS A 172 10.92 -7.04 -4.17
CA HIS A 172 9.79 -7.65 -3.48
C HIS A 172 10.08 -7.86 -1.97
N PRO A 173 10.35 -6.76 -1.23
CA PRO A 173 11.00 -6.81 0.07
C PRO A 173 10.21 -7.48 1.20
N PHE A 174 8.89 -7.50 1.14
CA PHE A 174 7.99 -8.08 2.13
C PHE A 174 7.49 -9.47 1.71
N GLN A 175 6.98 -10.27 2.66
CA GLN A 175 6.45 -11.60 2.35
C GLN A 175 5.14 -11.54 1.55
N ASP A 176 4.33 -10.52 1.84
CA ASP A 176 3.07 -10.17 1.19
C ASP A 176 2.89 -8.65 1.29
N GLY A 177 2.04 -8.03 0.46
CA GLY A 177 1.77 -6.59 0.51
C GLY A 177 2.87 -5.69 -0.08
N ASN A 178 3.68 -6.21 -1.01
CA ASN A 178 4.65 -5.39 -1.77
C ASN A 178 3.93 -4.48 -2.76
N VAL A 179 3.09 -5.09 -3.58
CA VAL A 179 2.13 -4.44 -4.47
C VAL A 179 0.78 -5.09 -4.29
N PRO A 180 -0.25 -4.45 -4.84
CA PRO A 180 -1.55 -5.02 -4.90
C PRO A 180 -1.71 -6.19 -5.87
N LEU A 181 -0.87 -7.23 -5.85
CA LEU A 181 -0.98 -8.40 -6.75
C LEU A 181 -0.94 -9.71 -5.96
N ARG A 182 -2.10 -10.30 -5.66
CA ARG A 182 -2.19 -11.63 -4.99
C ARG A 182 -1.80 -12.81 -5.87
N TYR A 183 -1.79 -12.68 -7.20
CA TYR A 183 -1.82 -13.85 -8.07
C TYR A 183 -0.56 -14.72 -8.11
N GLN A 184 0.48 -14.35 -7.36
CA GLN A 184 1.83 -14.77 -7.72
C GLN A 184 2.77 -15.01 -6.55
N GLN A 185 2.40 -14.64 -5.32
CA GLN A 185 3.26 -14.83 -4.15
C GLN A 185 3.13 -16.26 -3.61
N GLN A 186 4.14 -17.07 -3.91
CA GLN A 186 4.34 -18.37 -3.29
C GLN A 186 5.60 -18.33 -2.44
N ILE A 187 5.57 -19.03 -1.30
CA ILE A 187 6.80 -19.33 -0.57
C ILE A 187 7.62 -20.24 -1.49
N ALA A 188 8.84 -19.82 -1.85
CA ALA A 188 9.74 -20.68 -2.59
C ALA A 188 10.25 -21.79 -1.65
N ALA A 189 10.28 -23.02 -2.16
CA ALA A 189 10.83 -24.19 -1.45
C ALA A 189 12.34 -24.03 -1.18
#